data_AF-A0A5N7RYV8-F1
#
_entry.id   AF-A0A5N7RYV8-F1
#
_cell.length_a   1.000
_cell.length_b   1.000
_cell.length_c   1.000
_cell.angle_alpha   90.00
_cell.angle_beta   90.00
_cell.angle_gamma   90.00
#
_symmetry.space_group_name_H-M   'P 1'
#
loop_
_entity.id
_entity.type
_entity.pdbx_description
1 polymer ?
#
loop_
_entity_poly.entity_id
_entity_poly.type
_entity_poly.pdbx_seq_one_letter_code
_entity_poly.pdbx_strand_id
1 'polypeptide(L)'
;MPQNRGCSLHGATTPASRPATTVRPCSGSRKQTDHMMNAGTRHSCIDVEMRIHGGDRVGWVWLDRTSDANAIDRDTAHALTRTIGRLARSGEARAIVLAAKGDIFSCGTEIGWLRDQASAPLNTAMADMRKLAQMLQTLAECGVPTIARVQGLAMGMAVGLAAACDICVAAEDAVFHITDSRVGMLPTVISPYLLRAIGERQCRRYFQTTEGFGATRARELGLAHEVVPRSELDRHIESLITSLLACDPMSQASASSLIRLLAVQAPRQDSAEALLRAGAKLRARPSLDTRPSPLPAVHLPPEPFFDSLPQEIG
;
A
#
# COMPACT_ATOMS: atom_id res chain seq x y z
N MET A 1 -31.33 -57.15 26.59
CA MET A 1 -31.25 -56.04 27.57
C MET A 1 -32.56 -55.28 27.56
N PRO A 2 -33.37 -55.33 28.63
CA PRO A 2 -34.73 -54.79 28.64
C PRO A 2 -34.90 -53.64 29.65
N GLN A 3 -35.64 -52.57 29.32
CA GLN A 3 -36.25 -51.65 30.30
C GLN A 3 -37.49 -51.02 29.62
N ASN A 4 -38.70 -51.55 29.77
CA ASN A 4 -39.63 -51.65 30.91
C ASN A 4 -40.32 -50.32 31.29
N ARG A 5 -41.65 -50.33 31.19
CA ARG A 5 -42.60 -49.26 31.56
C ARG A 5 -42.91 -49.35 33.06
N GLY A 6 -43.23 -48.21 33.69
CA GLY A 6 -43.84 -48.18 35.02
C GLY A 6 -44.16 -46.76 35.48
N CYS A 7 -45.45 -46.45 35.56
CA CYS A 7 -46.03 -45.17 35.97
C CYS A 7 -46.62 -45.31 37.39
N SER A 8 -46.49 -44.31 38.27
CA SER A 8 -47.56 -43.73 39.15
C SER A 8 -47.06 -43.05 40.44
N LEU A 9 -47.20 -41.72 40.45
CA LEU A 9 -47.88 -40.83 41.42
C LEU A 9 -47.76 -41.02 42.95
N HIS A 10 -47.31 -39.96 43.65
CA HIS A 10 -47.91 -39.18 44.77
C HIS A 10 -46.78 -38.33 45.41
N GLY A 11 -46.91 -37.08 45.89
CA GLY A 11 -48.02 -36.17 46.09
C GLY A 11 -47.48 -34.73 46.25
N ALA A 12 -48.39 -33.77 46.21
CA ALA A 12 -48.14 -32.33 46.21
C ALA A 12 -47.80 -31.76 47.58
N THR A 13 -47.01 -30.67 47.61
CA THR A 13 -47.20 -29.52 48.53
C THR A 13 -46.34 -28.31 48.09
N THR A 14 -47.00 -27.20 47.77
CA THR A 14 -46.52 -25.80 47.84
C THR A 14 -47.49 -25.09 48.82
N PRO A 15 -47.31 -23.84 49.30
CA PRO A 15 -46.27 -22.84 49.03
C PRO A 15 -45.80 -22.02 50.26
N ALA A 16 -44.79 -21.14 50.08
CA ALA A 16 -44.65 -19.94 50.93
C ALA A 16 -43.93 -18.81 50.17
N SER A 17 -44.57 -17.66 50.21
CA SER A 17 -44.34 -16.40 49.51
C SER A 17 -43.47 -15.43 50.31
N ARG A 18 -42.77 -14.51 49.64
CA ARG A 18 -42.31 -13.22 50.19
C ARG A 18 -42.24 -12.13 49.10
N PRO A 19 -42.36 -10.83 49.47
CA PRO A 19 -43.30 -9.92 48.83
C PRO A 19 -42.67 -8.87 47.90
N ALA A 20 -43.55 -8.27 47.09
CA ALA A 20 -43.31 -7.04 46.35
C ALA A 20 -43.50 -5.80 47.24
N THR A 21 -42.71 -4.75 47.02
CA THR A 21 -43.06 -3.38 47.45
C THR A 21 -42.61 -2.40 46.37
N THR A 22 -43.60 -1.71 45.83
CA THR A 22 -43.62 -0.61 44.84
C THR A 22 -43.09 0.71 45.39
N VAL A 23 -42.34 1.48 44.59
CA VAL A 23 -42.40 2.97 44.56
C VAL A 23 -42.13 3.50 43.12
N ARG A 24 -42.81 4.60 42.80
CA ARG A 24 -43.14 5.29 41.53
C ARG A 24 -42.01 6.04 40.78
N PRO A 25 -42.27 6.51 39.53
CA PRO A 25 -41.31 7.20 38.68
C PRO A 25 -41.23 8.71 38.96
N CYS A 26 -40.04 9.30 38.82
CA CYS A 26 -39.83 10.74 38.77
C CYS A 26 -39.06 11.13 37.51
N SER A 27 -39.71 11.98 36.73
CA SER A 27 -39.18 12.82 35.66
C SER A 27 -38.00 13.69 36.11
N GLY A 28 -36.99 13.88 35.26
CA GLY A 28 -36.02 14.96 35.47
C GLY A 28 -34.70 14.82 34.71
N SER A 29 -34.57 15.66 33.67
CA SER A 29 -33.34 16.27 33.12
C SER A 29 -32.14 15.39 32.69
N ARG A 30 -31.94 15.41 31.36
CA ARG A 30 -30.63 15.31 30.69
C ARG A 30 -29.53 15.99 31.50
N LYS A 31 -28.51 15.22 31.87
CA LYS A 31 -27.15 15.74 32.06
C LYS A 31 -26.19 14.92 31.20
N GLN A 32 -25.80 15.59 30.13
CA GLN A 32 -24.68 15.29 29.26
C GLN A 32 -23.43 15.18 30.13
N THR A 33 -22.91 13.96 30.31
CA THR A 33 -21.62 13.74 30.92
C THR A 33 -20.59 13.71 29.82
N ASP A 34 -19.78 14.77 29.76
CA ASP A 34 -18.60 14.92 28.93
C ASP A 34 -17.69 13.70 29.07
N HIS A 35 -17.69 12.83 28.06
CA HIS A 35 -16.56 11.97 27.78
C HIS A 35 -15.55 12.78 26.99
N MET A 36 -14.64 13.40 27.74
CA MET A 36 -13.44 14.05 27.25
C MET A 36 -12.57 13.00 26.54
N MET A 37 -12.77 12.86 25.23
CA MET A 37 -11.90 12.08 24.37
C MET A 37 -10.51 12.71 24.42
N ASN A 38 -9.57 11.93 24.94
CA ASN A 38 -8.15 12.24 24.94
C ASN A 38 -7.72 12.51 23.49
N ALA A 39 -7.41 13.77 23.17
CA ALA A 39 -6.87 14.17 21.88
C ALA A 39 -5.44 13.63 21.77
N GLY A 40 -5.33 12.36 21.40
CA GLY A 40 -4.06 11.71 21.10
C GLY A 40 -3.32 12.51 20.02
N THR A 41 -2.08 12.85 20.30
CA THR A 41 -1.13 13.48 19.39
C THR A 41 -1.24 12.83 18.01
N ARG A 42 -1.77 13.56 17.02
CA ARG A 42 -1.85 13.08 15.63
C ARG A 42 -0.43 12.84 15.13
N HIS A 43 0.04 11.59 15.20
CA HIS A 43 1.27 11.22 14.53
C HIS A 43 1.02 11.41 13.04
N SER A 44 1.87 12.22 12.40
CA SER A 44 1.77 12.46 10.96
C SER A 44 2.00 11.13 10.24
N CYS A 45 1.08 10.73 9.36
CA CYS A 45 1.21 9.52 8.55
C CYS A 45 2.40 9.55 7.58
N ILE A 46 2.95 10.75 7.36
CA ILE A 46 4.12 11.03 6.55
C ILE A 46 5.10 11.85 7.37
N ASP A 47 6.33 11.36 7.48
CA ASP A 47 7.46 12.10 8.03
C ASP A 47 8.38 12.56 6.90
N VAL A 48 8.96 13.76 7.03
CA VAL A 48 9.80 14.36 6.00
C VAL A 48 11.11 14.78 6.61
N GLU A 49 12.19 14.16 6.14
CA GLU A 49 13.54 14.47 6.56
C GLU A 49 14.29 15.11 5.38
N MET A 50 14.83 16.31 5.58
CA MET A 50 15.67 16.98 4.59
C MET A 50 17.14 16.71 4.90
N ARG A 51 17.80 15.90 4.07
CA ARG A 51 19.23 15.59 4.21
C ARG A 51 20.08 16.52 3.34
N ILE A 52 21.20 16.99 3.87
CA ILE A 52 22.10 17.93 3.19
C ILE A 52 23.28 17.17 2.57
N HIS A 53 23.56 17.44 1.30
CA HIS A 53 24.64 16.82 0.52
C HIS A 53 25.46 17.91 -0.18
N GLY A 54 26.61 18.30 0.37
CA GLY A 54 27.53 19.23 -0.29
C GLY A 54 26.95 20.60 -0.67
N GLY A 55 25.83 21.01 -0.04
CA GLY A 55 25.09 22.25 -0.35
C GLY A 55 23.71 22.00 -0.97
N ASP A 56 23.51 20.85 -1.61
CA ASP A 56 22.21 20.38 -2.09
C ASP A 56 21.40 19.73 -0.96
N ARG A 57 20.11 19.49 -1.22
CA ARG A 57 19.20 18.84 -0.29
C ARG A 57 18.42 17.72 -0.95
N VAL A 58 18.20 16.64 -0.22
CA VAL A 58 17.38 15.50 -0.63
C VAL A 58 16.24 15.33 0.36
N GLY A 59 15.02 15.22 -0.17
CA GLY A 59 13.82 15.01 0.64
C GLY A 59 13.55 13.51 0.83
N TRP A 60 13.74 13.01 2.04
CA TRP A 60 13.30 11.67 2.42
C TRP A 60 11.87 11.74 2.94
N VAL A 61 10.95 11.16 2.19
CA VAL A 61 9.53 11.09 2.51
C VAL A 61 9.22 9.70 3.03
N TRP A 62 8.96 9.60 4.33
CA TRP A 62 8.75 8.35 5.04
C TRP A 62 7.25 8.10 5.25
N LEU A 63 6.76 6.94 4.81
CA LEU A 63 5.53 6.36 5.34
C LEU A 63 5.75 6.01 6.82
N ASP A 64 4.95 6.59 7.70
CA ASP A 64 5.06 6.39 9.15
C ASP A 64 3.70 6.05 9.75
N ARG A 65 3.20 4.86 9.38
CA ARG A 65 2.00 4.24 9.95
C ARG A 65 2.30 2.80 10.32
N THR A 66 3.41 2.58 11.02
CA THR A 66 3.93 1.25 11.33
C THR A 66 2.93 0.39 12.11
N SER A 67 2.12 1.00 12.98
CA SER A 67 1.03 0.33 13.72
C SER A 67 -0.08 -0.24 12.84
N ASP A 68 -0.18 0.23 11.60
CA ASP A 68 -1.18 -0.15 10.60
C ASP A 68 -0.49 -0.62 9.31
N ALA A 69 0.69 -1.23 9.45
CA ALA A 69 1.44 -1.84 8.34
C ALA A 69 1.68 -0.88 7.15
N ASN A 70 1.83 0.41 7.44
CA ASN A 70 1.97 1.49 6.45
C ASN A 70 0.82 1.51 5.42
N ALA A 71 -0.40 1.21 5.85
CA ALA A 71 -1.59 1.27 4.99
C ALA A 71 -1.84 2.68 4.44
N ILE A 72 -2.26 2.75 3.19
CA ILE A 72 -2.54 3.97 2.45
C ILE A 72 -4.03 4.22 2.52
N ASP A 73 -4.43 5.07 3.47
CA ASP A 73 -5.76 5.64 3.54
C ASP A 73 -5.87 6.95 2.76
N ARG A 74 -7.03 7.60 2.84
CA ARG A 74 -7.30 8.87 2.16
C ARG A 74 -6.35 9.99 2.58
N ASP A 75 -6.08 10.09 3.88
CA ASP A 75 -5.26 11.17 4.44
C ASP A 75 -3.79 10.96 4.08
N THR A 76 -3.32 9.72 4.09
CA THR A 76 -1.97 9.33 3.67
C THR A 76 -1.77 9.62 2.18
N ALA A 77 -2.74 9.25 1.33
CA ALA A 77 -2.68 9.54 -0.10
C ALA A 77 -2.63 11.06 -0.39
N HIS A 78 -3.45 11.84 0.33
CA HIS A 78 -3.43 13.30 0.21
C HIS A 78 -2.10 13.88 0.71
N ALA A 79 -1.63 13.42 1.87
CA ALA A 79 -0.39 13.90 2.49
C ALA A 79 0.81 13.64 1.58
N LEU A 80 0.94 12.43 1.02
CA LEU A 80 1.97 12.10 0.03
C LEU A 80 1.92 13.04 -1.17
N THR A 81 0.75 13.17 -1.80
CA THR A 81 0.55 14.02 -2.98
C THR A 81 0.99 15.45 -2.71
N ARG A 82 0.56 16.02 -1.58
CA ARG A 82 0.91 17.39 -1.18
C ARG A 82 2.39 17.54 -0.88
N THR A 83 2.97 16.59 -0.13
CA THR A 83 4.38 16.62 0.29
C THR A 83 5.31 16.53 -0.91
N ILE A 84 5.14 15.51 -1.77
CA ILE A 84 5.97 15.32 -2.96
C ILE A 84 5.81 16.51 -3.91
N GLY A 85 4.57 16.96 -4.14
CA GLY A 85 4.30 18.12 -4.99
C GLY A 85 4.94 19.41 -4.46
N ARG A 86 4.97 19.61 -3.13
CA ARG A 86 5.65 20.75 -2.50
C ARG A 86 7.17 20.67 -2.68
N LEU A 87 7.77 19.52 -2.39
CA LEU A 87 9.22 19.32 -2.52
C LEU A 87 9.68 19.55 -3.98
N ALA A 88 8.93 19.01 -4.94
CA ALA A 88 9.24 19.16 -6.36
C ALA A 88 9.14 20.60 -6.87
N ARG A 89 8.17 21.40 -6.39
CA ARG A 89 7.93 22.77 -6.89
C ARG A 89 8.71 23.86 -6.17
N SER A 90 9.09 23.62 -4.91
CA SER A 90 9.76 24.63 -4.08
C SER A 90 11.24 24.83 -4.44
N GLY A 91 11.84 23.90 -5.20
CA GLY A 91 13.28 23.86 -5.42
C GLY A 91 14.07 23.49 -4.15
N GLU A 92 13.38 23.09 -3.07
CA GLU A 92 14.01 22.73 -1.79
C GLU A 92 14.73 21.38 -1.83
N ALA A 93 14.38 20.51 -2.77
CA ALA A 93 14.93 19.17 -2.91
C ALA A 93 15.40 18.93 -4.34
N ARG A 94 16.60 18.39 -4.49
CA ARG A 94 17.19 17.98 -5.78
C ARG A 94 16.78 16.57 -6.19
N ALA A 95 16.40 15.74 -5.22
CA ALA A 95 15.88 14.40 -5.41
C ALA A 95 14.95 14.07 -4.22
N ILE A 96 14.08 13.07 -4.42
CA ILE A 96 13.16 12.60 -3.38
C ILE A 96 13.34 11.08 -3.20
N VAL A 97 13.48 10.64 -1.95
CA VAL A 97 13.44 9.22 -1.59
C VAL A 97 12.09 8.93 -0.95
N LEU A 98 11.30 8.06 -1.55
CA LEU A 98 10.09 7.49 -0.94
C LEU A 98 10.50 6.24 -0.16
N ALA A 99 10.38 6.33 1.16
CA ALA A 99 10.76 5.27 2.09
C ALA A 99 9.61 4.96 3.06
N ALA A 100 9.78 3.94 3.89
CA ALA A 100 8.82 3.55 4.92
C ALA A 100 9.56 3.16 6.20
N LYS A 101 9.00 3.54 7.36
CA LYS A 101 9.50 3.09 8.66
C LYS A 101 8.98 1.67 8.95
N GLY A 102 9.67 0.97 9.84
CA GLY A 102 9.30 -0.38 10.26
C GLY A 102 9.70 -1.47 9.27
N ASP A 103 9.10 -2.65 9.44
CA ASP A 103 9.60 -3.89 8.81
C ASP A 103 9.21 -4.09 7.36
N ILE A 104 8.18 -3.38 6.90
CA ILE A 104 7.65 -3.50 5.56
C ILE A 104 7.49 -2.13 4.92
N PHE A 105 7.48 -2.11 3.60
CA PHE A 105 7.20 -0.89 2.85
C PHE A 105 5.76 -0.45 3.04
N SER A 106 4.78 -1.26 2.62
CA SER A 106 3.35 -0.98 2.83
C SER A 106 2.46 -2.16 2.46
N CYS A 107 1.40 -2.39 3.25
CA CYS A 107 0.34 -3.35 2.94
C CYS A 107 -0.67 -2.85 1.88
N GLY A 108 -0.47 -1.67 1.30
CA GLY A 108 -1.33 -1.13 0.23
C GLY A 108 -2.48 -0.30 0.75
N THR A 109 -3.62 -0.32 0.07
CA THR A 109 -4.78 0.50 0.45
C THR A 109 -5.42 -0.01 1.74
N GLU A 110 -5.75 0.92 2.64
CA GLU A 110 -6.41 0.62 3.91
C GLU A 110 -7.79 -0.07 3.69
N ILE A 111 -8.07 -1.11 4.49
CA ILE A 111 -9.21 -2.03 4.30
C ILE A 111 -10.56 -1.32 4.53
N GLY A 112 -10.64 -0.45 5.54
CA GLY A 112 -11.78 0.42 5.80
C GLY A 112 -12.10 1.30 4.60
N TRP A 113 -11.11 1.95 3.99
CA TRP A 113 -11.30 2.76 2.80
C TRP A 113 -11.75 1.92 1.59
N LEU A 114 -11.27 0.68 1.45
CA LEU A 114 -11.79 -0.23 0.42
C LEU A 114 -13.27 -0.58 0.67
N ARG A 115 -13.65 -0.82 1.94
CA ARG A 115 -15.04 -1.12 2.34
C ARG A 115 -15.97 0.07 2.11
N ASP A 116 -15.51 1.28 2.43
CA ASP A 116 -16.26 2.52 2.19
C ASP A 116 -16.51 2.72 0.70
N GLN A 117 -15.49 2.49 -0.14
CA GLN A 117 -15.62 2.54 -1.59
C GLN A 117 -16.60 1.50 -2.13
N ALA A 118 -16.72 0.34 -1.49
CA ALA A 118 -17.67 -0.69 -1.88
C ALA A 118 -19.13 -0.38 -1.59
N SER A 119 -19.38 0.47 -0.60
CA SER A 119 -20.71 0.94 -0.25
C SER A 119 -21.04 2.30 -0.87
N ALA A 120 -20.06 2.94 -1.53
CA ALA A 120 -20.20 4.30 -2.05
C ALA A 120 -20.91 4.35 -3.42
N PRO A 121 -21.65 5.43 -3.72
CA PRO A 121 -22.13 5.71 -5.07
C PRO A 121 -20.98 5.79 -6.07
N LEU A 122 -21.23 5.42 -7.33
CA LEU A 122 -20.21 5.37 -8.39
C LEU A 122 -19.39 6.67 -8.49
N ASN A 123 -20.03 7.83 -8.44
CA ASN A 123 -19.34 9.13 -8.54
C ASN A 123 -18.36 9.36 -7.39
N THR A 124 -18.70 8.91 -6.17
CA THR A 124 -17.83 8.98 -5.00
C THR A 124 -16.65 8.03 -5.14
N ALA A 125 -16.88 6.79 -5.58
CA ALA A 125 -15.82 5.82 -5.87
C ALA A 125 -14.87 6.33 -6.97
N MET A 126 -15.40 6.98 -8.01
CA MET A 126 -14.60 7.61 -9.06
C MET A 126 -13.75 8.76 -8.52
N ALA A 127 -14.32 9.63 -7.67
CA ALA A 127 -13.56 10.72 -7.05
C ALA A 127 -12.40 10.19 -6.18
N ASP A 128 -12.60 9.08 -5.48
CA ASP A 128 -11.57 8.43 -4.68
C ASP A 128 -10.47 7.81 -5.53
N MET A 129 -10.83 7.15 -6.62
CA MET A 129 -9.85 6.63 -7.56
C MET A 129 -9.03 7.73 -8.23
N ARG A 130 -9.63 8.90 -8.51
CA ARG A 130 -8.88 10.06 -9.02
C ARG A 130 -7.84 10.56 -8.02
N LYS A 131 -8.14 10.55 -6.71
CA LYS A 131 -7.15 10.91 -5.67
C LYS A 131 -5.96 9.93 -5.66
N LEU A 132 -6.23 8.63 -5.76
CA LEU A 132 -5.19 7.61 -5.86
C LEU A 132 -4.37 7.73 -7.14
N ALA A 133 -5.02 7.97 -8.28
CA ALA A 133 -4.36 8.21 -9.55
C ALA A 133 -3.47 9.46 -9.49
N GLN A 134 -3.95 10.55 -8.90
CA GLN A 134 -3.20 11.79 -8.73
C GLN A 134 -1.96 11.60 -7.85
N MET A 135 -2.05 10.77 -6.80
CA MET A 135 -0.90 10.42 -5.96
C MET A 135 0.22 9.76 -6.78
N LEU A 136 -0.11 8.72 -7.55
CA LEU A 136 0.88 8.03 -8.39
C LEU A 136 1.39 8.91 -9.53
N GLN A 137 0.51 9.73 -10.12
CA GLN A 137 0.89 10.70 -11.15
C GLN A 137 1.89 11.72 -10.62
N THR A 138 1.70 12.21 -9.39
CA THR A 138 2.61 13.17 -8.75
C THR A 138 4.03 12.61 -8.59
N LEU A 139 4.17 11.30 -8.35
CA LEU A 139 5.47 10.62 -8.37
C LEU A 139 6.01 10.47 -9.79
N ALA A 140 5.21 9.92 -10.71
CA ALA A 140 5.66 9.59 -12.05
C ALA A 140 5.96 10.81 -12.95
N GLU A 141 5.39 11.96 -12.62
CA GLU A 141 5.60 13.24 -13.29
C GLU A 141 6.36 14.23 -12.39
N CYS A 142 7.06 13.72 -11.37
CA CYS A 142 7.84 14.56 -10.47
C CYS A 142 8.90 15.35 -11.27
N GLY A 143 9.08 16.63 -10.89
CA GLY A 143 10.05 17.52 -11.53
C GLY A 143 11.50 17.25 -11.11
N VAL A 144 11.72 16.34 -10.17
CA VAL A 144 13.03 15.90 -9.68
C VAL A 144 13.08 14.39 -9.60
N PRO A 145 14.26 13.75 -9.68
CA PRO A 145 14.39 12.30 -9.59
C PRO A 145 13.77 11.73 -8.31
N THR A 146 13.06 10.61 -8.45
CA THR A 146 12.43 9.88 -7.35
C THR A 146 13.00 8.48 -7.20
N ILE A 147 13.31 8.08 -5.96
CA ILE A 147 13.80 6.74 -5.62
C ILE A 147 12.84 6.08 -4.64
N ALA A 148 12.31 4.90 -4.99
CA ALA A 148 11.62 4.03 -4.05
C ALA A 148 12.63 3.15 -3.31
N ARG A 149 12.62 3.24 -1.97
CA ARG A 149 13.39 2.39 -1.07
C ARG A 149 12.44 1.35 -0.46
N VAL A 150 12.53 0.10 -0.91
CA VAL A 150 11.54 -0.93 -0.59
C VAL A 150 12.16 -2.06 0.23
N GLN A 151 11.75 -2.19 1.49
CA GLN A 151 12.05 -3.34 2.35
C GLN A 151 10.79 -4.19 2.61
N GLY A 152 10.96 -5.48 2.88
CA GLY A 152 9.86 -6.37 3.27
C GLY A 152 8.66 -6.31 2.30
N LEU A 153 7.44 -6.29 2.84
CA LEU A 153 6.23 -6.38 2.01
C LEU A 153 5.87 -5.05 1.31
N ALA A 154 5.63 -5.12 0.00
CA ALA A 154 4.93 -4.13 -0.81
C ALA A 154 3.70 -4.78 -1.48
N MET A 155 2.49 -4.39 -1.05
CA MET A 155 1.25 -4.97 -1.54
C MET A 155 0.33 -3.94 -2.22
N GLY A 156 -0.30 -4.34 -3.33
CA GLY A 156 -1.31 -3.56 -4.06
C GLY A 156 -0.81 -2.17 -4.46
N MET A 157 -1.42 -1.12 -3.89
CA MET A 157 -1.02 0.27 -4.11
C MET A 157 0.46 0.55 -3.85
N ALA A 158 1.08 -0.16 -2.90
CA ALA A 158 2.49 -0.01 -2.58
C ALA A 158 3.41 -0.44 -3.74
N VAL A 159 3.02 -1.48 -4.49
CA VAL A 159 3.71 -1.89 -5.73
C VAL A 159 3.59 -0.78 -6.79
N GLY A 160 2.41 -0.13 -6.85
CA GLY A 160 2.19 1.04 -7.69
C GLY A 160 3.08 2.23 -7.33
N LEU A 161 3.28 2.51 -6.03
CA LEU A 161 4.19 3.55 -5.57
C LEU A 161 5.63 3.26 -6.04
N ALA A 162 6.10 2.03 -5.86
CA ALA A 162 7.44 1.63 -6.30
C ALA A 162 7.61 1.74 -7.83
N ALA A 163 6.61 1.33 -8.61
CA ALA A 163 6.61 1.43 -10.07
C ALA A 163 6.43 2.86 -10.61
N ALA A 164 5.89 3.78 -9.80
CA ALA A 164 5.70 5.16 -10.17
C ALA A 164 6.98 6.00 -9.98
N CYS A 165 7.88 5.61 -9.07
CA CYS A 165 9.19 6.24 -8.93
C CYS A 165 10.08 5.99 -10.16
N ASP A 166 11.03 6.90 -10.41
CA ASP A 166 12.00 6.75 -11.51
C ASP A 166 12.95 5.58 -11.26
N ILE A 167 13.40 5.42 -10.01
CA ILE A 167 14.30 4.35 -9.57
C ILE A 167 13.64 3.57 -8.43
N CYS A 168 13.86 2.26 -8.39
CA CYS A 168 13.37 1.38 -7.34
C CYS A 168 14.53 0.49 -6.88
N VAL A 169 14.90 0.58 -5.61
CA VAL A 169 15.90 -0.28 -4.97
C VAL A 169 15.19 -1.10 -3.90
N ALA A 170 15.29 -2.42 -4.03
CA ALA A 170 14.64 -3.36 -3.12
C ALA A 170 15.69 -4.00 -2.19
N ALA A 171 15.32 -4.22 -0.93
CA ALA A 171 16.06 -5.15 -0.09
C ALA A 171 15.85 -6.59 -0.57
N GLU A 172 16.81 -7.49 -0.31
CA GLU A 172 16.69 -8.93 -0.60
C GLU A 172 15.43 -9.57 0.03
N ASP A 173 15.02 -9.08 1.20
CA ASP A 173 13.81 -9.53 1.90
C ASP A 173 12.51 -8.96 1.33
N ALA A 174 12.58 -8.14 0.27
CA ALA A 174 11.41 -7.50 -0.30
C ALA A 174 10.52 -8.49 -1.05
N VAL A 175 9.22 -8.35 -0.85
CA VAL A 175 8.18 -9.19 -1.45
C VAL A 175 7.08 -8.30 -2.03
N PHE A 176 6.73 -8.54 -3.29
CA PHE A 176 5.74 -7.75 -4.03
C PHE A 176 4.49 -8.58 -4.32
N HIS A 177 3.30 -8.03 -4.03
CA HIS A 177 2.02 -8.67 -4.34
C HIS A 177 1.05 -7.71 -5.02
N ILE A 178 0.52 -8.09 -6.18
CA ILE A 178 -0.58 -7.37 -6.85
C ILE A 178 -1.88 -8.12 -6.54
N THR A 179 -2.63 -7.66 -5.54
CA THR A 179 -3.73 -8.43 -4.93
C THR A 179 -5.13 -8.01 -5.38
N ASP A 180 -5.26 -6.97 -6.20
CA ASP A 180 -6.56 -6.38 -6.56
C ASP A 180 -7.60 -7.42 -7.00
N SER A 181 -7.24 -8.33 -7.91
CA SER A 181 -8.18 -9.34 -8.44
C SER A 181 -8.67 -10.34 -7.39
N ARG A 182 -7.87 -10.62 -6.35
CA ARG A 182 -8.23 -11.53 -5.25
C ARG A 182 -9.40 -10.99 -4.43
N VAL A 183 -9.48 -9.68 -4.32
CA VAL A 183 -10.52 -8.97 -3.57
C VAL A 183 -11.59 -8.39 -4.49
N GLY A 184 -11.70 -8.90 -5.73
CA GLY A 184 -12.73 -8.49 -6.69
C GLY A 184 -12.52 -7.11 -7.31
N MET A 185 -11.30 -6.57 -7.28
CA MET A 185 -10.94 -5.28 -7.86
C MET A 185 -10.11 -5.42 -9.13
N LEU A 186 -10.05 -4.36 -9.91
CA LEU A 186 -9.03 -4.21 -10.96
C LEU A 186 -7.86 -3.40 -10.42
N PRO A 187 -6.61 -3.76 -10.76
CA PRO A 187 -5.40 -2.96 -10.48
C PRO A 187 -5.33 -1.69 -11.34
N THR A 188 -6.41 -0.93 -11.34
CA THR A 188 -6.73 0.15 -12.29
C THR A 188 -5.69 1.26 -12.25
N VAL A 189 -5.48 1.84 -11.07
CA VAL A 189 -4.65 3.04 -10.91
C VAL A 189 -3.16 2.74 -10.98
N ILE A 190 -2.76 1.51 -10.63
CA ILE A 190 -1.36 1.06 -10.67
C ILE A 190 -0.95 0.52 -12.06
N SER A 191 -1.92 0.11 -12.89
CA SER A 191 -1.67 -0.55 -14.19
C SER A 191 -0.74 0.20 -15.14
N PRO A 192 -0.88 1.52 -15.36
CA PRO A 192 -0.01 2.24 -16.31
C PRO A 192 1.47 2.16 -15.93
N TYR A 193 1.76 2.22 -14.62
CA TYR A 193 3.12 2.17 -14.09
C TYR A 193 3.69 0.76 -14.14
N LEU A 194 2.88 -0.26 -13.86
CA LEU A 194 3.31 -1.66 -13.96
C LEU A 194 3.52 -2.09 -15.41
N LEU A 195 2.68 -1.65 -16.34
CA LEU A 195 2.89 -1.91 -17.78
C LEU A 195 4.22 -1.33 -18.25
N ARG A 196 4.58 -0.14 -17.78
CA ARG A 196 5.89 0.47 -18.07
C ARG A 196 7.06 -0.29 -17.43
N ALA A 197 6.90 -0.76 -16.19
CA ALA A 197 7.96 -1.41 -15.43
C ALA A 197 8.21 -2.87 -15.85
N ILE A 198 7.15 -3.69 -15.95
CA ILE A 198 7.27 -5.15 -16.13
C ILE A 198 6.68 -5.67 -17.45
N GLY A 199 6.08 -4.78 -18.25
CA GLY A 199 5.49 -5.11 -19.54
C GLY A 199 4.16 -5.86 -19.46
N GLU A 200 3.43 -5.84 -20.58
CA GLU A 200 2.08 -6.38 -20.69
C GLU A 200 1.99 -7.87 -20.32
N ARG A 201 2.92 -8.68 -20.80
CA ARG A 201 2.90 -10.14 -20.59
C ARG A 201 3.01 -10.51 -19.11
N GLN A 202 3.83 -9.79 -18.35
CA GLN A 202 3.99 -10.04 -16.92
C GLN A 202 2.82 -9.47 -16.13
N CYS A 203 2.32 -8.28 -16.50
CA CYS A 203 1.07 -7.76 -15.93
C CYS A 203 -0.09 -8.75 -16.08
N ARG A 204 -0.26 -9.36 -17.26
CA ARG A 204 -1.31 -10.39 -17.47
C ARG A 204 -1.18 -11.55 -16.49
N ARG A 205 0.03 -12.04 -16.23
CA ARG A 205 0.29 -13.12 -15.27
C ARG A 205 -0.07 -12.68 -13.85
N TYR A 206 0.55 -11.62 -13.35
CA TYR A 206 0.40 -11.23 -11.94
C TYR A 206 -0.96 -10.63 -11.61
N PHE A 207 -1.64 -9.99 -12.56
CA PHE A 207 -3.00 -9.48 -12.34
C PHE A 207 -4.01 -10.62 -12.23
N GLN A 208 -3.79 -11.75 -12.91
CA GLN A 208 -4.72 -12.89 -12.88
C GLN A 208 -4.42 -13.85 -11.72
N THR A 209 -3.13 -14.16 -11.50
CA THR A 209 -2.71 -15.13 -10.47
C THR A 209 -2.71 -14.53 -9.07
N THR A 210 -2.44 -13.22 -8.95
CA THR A 210 -2.19 -12.54 -7.67
C THR A 210 -1.08 -13.18 -6.83
N GLU A 211 -0.19 -13.95 -7.45
CA GLU A 211 0.96 -14.55 -6.80
C GLU A 211 1.96 -13.45 -6.37
N GLY A 212 2.68 -13.70 -5.28
CA GLY A 212 3.76 -12.84 -4.85
C GLY A 212 5.06 -13.18 -5.56
N PHE A 213 5.96 -12.20 -5.67
CA PHE A 213 7.31 -12.41 -6.18
C PHE A 213 8.34 -11.65 -5.34
N GLY A 214 9.49 -12.27 -5.11
CA GLY A 214 10.57 -11.70 -4.30
C GLY A 214 11.44 -10.69 -5.04
N ALA A 215 12.36 -10.07 -4.32
CA ALA A 215 13.25 -9.01 -4.81
C ALA A 215 14.03 -9.38 -6.07
N THR A 216 14.67 -10.56 -6.10
CA THR A 216 15.40 -11.04 -7.29
C THR A 216 14.52 -11.09 -8.53
N ARG A 217 13.30 -11.63 -8.39
CA ARG A 217 12.34 -11.68 -9.49
C ARG A 217 11.85 -10.27 -9.86
N ALA A 218 11.66 -9.37 -8.89
CA ALA A 218 11.32 -7.98 -9.17
C ALA A 218 12.38 -7.28 -10.03
N ARG A 219 13.67 -7.59 -9.81
CA ARG A 219 14.77 -7.10 -10.64
C ARG A 219 14.74 -7.67 -12.05
N GLU A 220 14.58 -8.98 -12.19
CA GLU A 220 14.48 -9.63 -13.51
C GLU A 220 13.31 -9.11 -14.35
N LEU A 221 12.21 -8.74 -13.70
CA LEU A 221 11.04 -8.18 -14.36
C LEU A 221 11.22 -6.71 -14.75
N GLY A 222 12.18 -5.99 -14.17
CA GLY A 222 12.36 -4.54 -14.35
C GLY A 222 11.56 -3.68 -13.36
N LEU A 223 10.91 -4.27 -12.36
CA LEU A 223 10.22 -3.50 -11.30
C LEU A 223 11.23 -2.86 -10.34
N ALA A 224 12.24 -3.63 -9.91
CA ALA A 224 13.38 -3.12 -9.16
C ALA A 224 14.55 -2.94 -10.12
N HIS A 225 15.30 -1.85 -9.98
CA HIS A 225 16.53 -1.63 -10.73
C HIS A 225 17.68 -2.39 -10.07
N GLU A 226 17.71 -2.37 -8.74
CA GLU A 226 18.75 -2.98 -7.93
C GLU A 226 18.17 -3.69 -6.71
N VAL A 227 18.86 -4.75 -6.28
CA VAL A 227 18.52 -5.54 -5.10
C VAL A 227 19.79 -5.66 -4.26
N VAL A 228 19.69 -5.31 -2.98
CA VAL A 228 20.83 -5.32 -2.04
C VAL A 228 20.41 -5.89 -0.70
N PRO A 229 21.34 -6.37 0.15
CA PRO A 229 20.99 -6.79 1.50
C PRO A 229 20.32 -5.66 2.27
N ARG A 230 19.35 -5.99 3.13
CA ARG A 230 18.58 -4.97 3.89
C ARG A 230 19.46 -4.02 4.70
N SER A 231 20.57 -4.51 5.23
CA SER A 231 21.56 -3.72 5.98
C SER A 231 22.33 -2.71 5.12
N GLU A 232 22.31 -2.87 3.80
CA GLU A 232 23.04 -2.03 2.85
C GLU A 232 22.14 -1.07 2.09
N LEU A 233 20.82 -1.24 2.20
CA LEU A 233 19.83 -0.51 1.44
C LEU A 233 20.03 1.01 1.50
N ASP A 234 20.18 1.58 2.71
CA ASP A 234 20.35 3.02 2.88
C ASP A 234 21.66 3.49 2.24
N ARG A 235 22.76 2.75 2.44
CA ARG A 235 24.06 3.09 1.88
C ARG A 235 24.04 3.09 0.35
N HIS A 236 23.32 2.14 -0.24
CA HIS A 236 23.16 2.05 -1.69
C HIS A 236 22.34 3.23 -2.24
N ILE A 237 21.25 3.59 -1.55
CA ILE A 237 20.45 4.78 -1.88
C ILE A 237 21.31 6.05 -1.81
N GLU A 238 22.16 6.20 -0.80
CA GLU A 238 23.08 7.35 -0.68
C GLU A 238 24.11 7.41 -1.82
N SER A 239 24.57 6.26 -2.32
CA SER A 239 25.43 6.19 -3.52
C SER A 239 24.70 6.70 -4.76
N LEU A 240 23.46 6.26 -4.98
CA LEU A 240 22.64 6.73 -6.09
C LEU A 240 22.33 8.22 -5.99
N ILE A 241 22.01 8.71 -4.79
CA ILE A 241 21.84 10.15 -4.51
C ILE A 241 23.10 10.90 -4.94
N THR A 242 24.28 10.42 -4.56
CA THR A 242 25.55 11.07 -4.93
C THR A 242 25.71 11.17 -6.45
N SER A 243 25.40 10.09 -7.19
CA SER A 243 25.40 10.11 -8.65
C SER A 243 24.38 11.07 -9.24
N LEU A 244 23.18 11.17 -8.67
CA LEU A 244 22.15 12.10 -9.12
C LEU A 244 22.57 13.55 -8.88
N LEU A 245 23.11 13.88 -7.71
CA LEU A 245 23.49 15.26 -7.38
C LEU A 245 24.67 15.77 -8.22
N ALA A 246 25.48 14.86 -8.78
CA ALA A 246 26.57 15.19 -9.69
C ALA A 246 26.12 15.66 -11.08
N CYS A 247 24.85 15.49 -11.46
CA CYS A 247 24.35 15.95 -12.76
C CYS A 247 23.69 17.33 -12.69
N ASP A 248 23.57 17.98 -13.86
CA ASP A 248 22.79 19.21 -14.01
C ASP A 248 21.29 18.98 -13.73
N PRO A 249 20.67 19.73 -12.80
CA PRO A 249 19.27 19.51 -12.41
C PRO A 249 18.26 19.68 -13.54
N MET A 250 18.46 20.67 -14.42
CA MET A 250 17.54 20.89 -15.54
C MET A 250 17.58 19.73 -16.54
N SER A 251 18.78 19.23 -16.82
CA SER A 251 18.99 18.08 -17.71
C SER A 251 18.38 16.81 -17.15
N GLN A 252 18.50 16.55 -15.84
CA GLN A 252 17.85 15.40 -15.19
C GLN A 252 16.33 15.44 -15.28
N ALA A 253 15.73 16.58 -14.92
CA ALA A 253 14.27 16.77 -15.00
C ALA A 253 13.78 16.63 -16.47
N SER A 254 14.56 17.16 -17.40
CA SER A 254 14.27 17.08 -18.84
C SER A 254 14.41 15.65 -19.38
N ALA A 255 15.37 14.86 -18.90
CA ALA A 255 15.56 13.47 -19.32
C ALA A 255 14.35 12.60 -18.94
N SER A 256 13.86 12.69 -17.70
CA SER A 256 12.65 11.96 -17.28
C SER A 256 11.42 12.42 -18.09
N SER A 257 11.31 13.73 -18.38
CA SER A 257 10.25 14.28 -19.23
C SER A 257 10.33 13.82 -20.68
N LEU A 258 11.53 13.72 -21.24
CA LEU A 258 11.78 13.23 -22.60
C LEU A 258 11.39 11.75 -22.72
N ILE A 259 11.74 10.91 -21.74
CA ILE A 259 11.33 9.50 -21.72
C ILE A 259 9.80 9.39 -21.74
N ARG A 260 9.10 10.19 -20.94
CA ARG A 260 7.62 10.21 -20.96
C ARG A 260 7.06 10.61 -22.33
N LEU A 261 7.66 11.60 -22.97
CA LEU A 261 7.25 12.08 -24.29
C LEU A 261 7.51 11.03 -25.39
N LEU A 262 8.60 10.26 -25.30
CA LEU A 262 8.98 9.26 -26.29
C LEU A 262 8.31 7.90 -26.06
N ALA A 263 8.02 7.53 -24.82
CA ALA A 263 7.40 6.26 -24.43
C ALA A 263 5.90 6.17 -24.80
N VAL A 264 5.40 7.05 -25.67
CA VAL A 264 4.00 7.11 -26.09
C VAL A 264 3.58 5.82 -26.83
N GLN A 265 3.02 4.89 -26.06
CA GLN A 265 1.72 4.29 -26.36
C GLN A 265 0.71 4.84 -25.34
N ALA A 266 0.36 6.13 -25.46
CA ALA A 266 -0.60 6.72 -24.53
C ALA A 266 -1.98 6.05 -24.70
N PRO A 267 -2.62 5.55 -23.62
CA PRO A 267 -4.06 5.44 -23.62
C PRO A 267 -4.61 6.85 -23.87
N ARG A 268 -5.55 7.01 -24.80
CA ARG A 268 -6.26 8.29 -24.97
C ARG A 268 -6.86 8.71 -23.62
N GLN A 269 -7.07 10.01 -23.35
CA GLN A 269 -7.72 10.45 -22.11
C GLN A 269 -9.03 9.67 -21.85
N ASP A 270 -9.77 9.35 -22.91
CA ASP A 270 -10.95 8.49 -22.89
C ASP A 270 -10.69 7.09 -22.32
N SER A 271 -9.52 6.51 -22.58
CA SER A 271 -9.11 5.21 -22.07
C SER A 271 -8.76 5.25 -20.58
N ALA A 272 -8.13 6.34 -20.10
CA ALA A 272 -7.85 6.52 -18.68
C ALA A 272 -9.15 6.68 -17.87
N GLU A 273 -10.06 7.55 -18.33
CA GLU A 273 -11.36 7.75 -17.68
C GLU A 273 -12.24 6.48 -17.76
N ALA A 274 -12.22 5.77 -18.90
CA ALA A 274 -12.92 4.48 -19.02
C ALA A 274 -12.37 3.43 -18.04
N LEU A 275 -11.04 3.36 -17.86
CA LEU A 275 -10.41 2.46 -16.91
C LEU A 275 -10.78 2.83 -15.47
N LEU A 276 -10.69 4.11 -15.10
CA LEU A 276 -11.12 4.60 -13.78
C LEU A 276 -12.59 4.29 -13.53
N ARG A 277 -13.47 4.50 -14.51
CA ARG A 277 -14.89 4.16 -14.41
C ARG A 277 -15.11 2.65 -14.26
N ALA A 278 -14.35 1.81 -14.98
CA ALA A 278 -14.42 0.36 -14.87
C ALA A 278 -13.99 -0.12 -13.47
N GLY A 279 -12.86 0.38 -12.96
CA GLY A 279 -12.43 0.09 -11.60
C GLY A 279 -13.42 0.60 -10.55
N ALA A 280 -14.00 1.78 -10.72
CA ALA A 280 -14.97 2.34 -9.78
C ALA A 280 -16.26 1.49 -9.73
N LYS A 281 -16.70 0.98 -10.88
CA LYS A 281 -17.83 0.03 -10.97
C LYS A 281 -17.56 -1.30 -10.29
N LEU A 282 -16.31 -1.76 -10.22
CA LEU A 282 -15.96 -3.00 -9.51
C LEU A 282 -15.78 -2.76 -8.02
N ARG A 283 -15.22 -1.61 -7.64
CA ARG A 283 -15.14 -1.19 -6.24
C ARG A 283 -16.53 -1.03 -5.66
N ALA A 284 -17.44 -0.30 -6.31
CA ALA A 284 -18.82 -0.05 -5.85
C ALA A 284 -19.77 -1.26 -5.99
N ARG A 285 -19.34 -2.46 -5.56
CA ARG A 285 -20.16 -3.68 -5.49
C ARG A 285 -20.14 -4.25 -4.07
N PRO A 286 -21.26 -4.81 -3.58
CA PRO A 286 -21.33 -5.40 -2.24
C PRO A 286 -20.42 -6.61 -2.04
N SER A 287 -20.00 -7.27 -3.14
CA SER A 287 -19.32 -8.57 -3.13
C SER A 287 -17.79 -8.45 -3.13
N LEU A 288 -17.22 -7.53 -2.36
CA LEU A 288 -15.82 -7.71 -1.96
C LEU A 288 -15.81 -9.01 -1.14
N ASP A 289 -15.28 -10.10 -1.68
CA ASP A 289 -15.05 -11.31 -0.89
C ASP A 289 -13.97 -10.96 0.14
N THR A 290 -14.43 -10.46 1.29
CA THR A 290 -13.60 -9.93 2.38
C THR A 290 -12.99 -11.04 3.23
N ARG A 291 -13.10 -12.30 2.78
CA ARG A 291 -12.34 -13.43 3.31
C ARG A 291 -11.05 -13.58 2.49
N PRO A 292 -9.96 -12.87 2.83
CA PRO A 292 -8.70 -13.09 2.13
C PRO A 292 -8.30 -14.55 2.36
N SER A 293 -8.30 -15.35 1.30
CA SER A 293 -7.52 -16.59 1.31
C SER A 293 -6.07 -16.20 1.61
N PRO A 294 -5.32 -16.99 2.41
CA PRO A 294 -3.94 -16.69 2.76
C PRO A 294 -3.13 -16.28 1.53
N LEU A 295 -2.27 -15.26 1.65
CA LEU A 295 -1.36 -14.93 0.57
C LEU A 295 -0.53 -16.18 0.25
N PRO A 296 -0.48 -16.63 -1.01
CA PRO A 296 0.36 -17.75 -1.38
C PRO A 296 1.78 -17.38 -0.98
N ALA A 297 2.47 -18.30 -0.31
CA ALA A 297 3.86 -18.12 0.04
C ALA A 297 4.64 -17.80 -1.24
N VAL A 298 5.48 -16.78 -1.18
CA VAL A 298 6.44 -16.54 -2.25
C VAL A 298 7.42 -17.69 -2.20
N HIS A 299 7.36 -18.56 -3.22
CA HIS A 299 8.37 -19.59 -3.39
C HIS A 299 9.63 -18.89 -3.88
N LEU A 300 10.43 -18.38 -2.95
CA LEU A 300 11.81 -17.99 -3.23
C LEU A 300 12.49 -19.25 -3.79
N PRO A 301 13.09 -19.21 -4.98
CA PRO A 301 13.92 -20.33 -5.42
C PRO A 301 14.99 -20.55 -4.34
N PRO A 302 15.33 -21.81 -4.01
CA PRO A 302 16.51 -22.04 -3.18
C PRO A 302 17.71 -21.35 -3.84
N GLU A 303 18.56 -20.73 -3.01
CA GLU A 303 19.84 -20.11 -3.38
C GLU A 303 20.54 -20.88 -4.52
N PRO A 304 21.19 -20.19 -5.48
CA PRO A 304 21.83 -20.87 -6.58
C PRO A 304 22.86 -21.86 -6.05
N PHE A 305 22.73 -23.08 -6.57
CA PHE A 305 23.63 -24.23 -6.63
C PHE A 305 25.14 -23.87 -6.71
N PHE A 306 25.71 -23.23 -5.69
CA PHE A 306 27.14 -22.92 -5.58
C PHE A 306 27.83 -23.68 -4.45
N ASP A 307 27.08 -24.38 -3.58
CA ASP A 307 27.62 -25.30 -2.57
C ASP A 307 27.93 -26.71 -3.12
N SER A 308 27.76 -26.93 -4.42
CA SER A 308 27.98 -28.24 -5.08
C SER A 308 29.05 -28.22 -6.17
N LEU A 309 29.91 -27.20 -6.23
CA LEU A 309 31.14 -27.27 -7.02
C LEU A 309 32.22 -28.04 -6.24
N PRO A 310 32.84 -29.09 -6.84
CA PRO A 310 33.95 -29.79 -6.20
C PRO A 310 35.09 -28.82 -5.89
N GLN A 311 35.50 -28.76 -4.61
CA GLN A 311 36.72 -28.07 -4.20
C GLN A 311 37.97 -28.89 -4.54
N GLU A 312 38.14 -29.35 -5.79
CA GLU A 312 39.43 -29.89 -6.24
C GLU A 312 39.60 -29.73 -7.74
N ILE A 313 40.37 -28.72 -8.13
CA ILE A 313 41.37 -28.85 -9.20
C ILE A 313 42.58 -28.04 -8.73
N GLY A 314 43.72 -28.73 -8.58
CA GLY A 314 45.01 -28.14 -8.24
C GLY A 314 45.65 -27.33 -9.36
#